data_AF-A0A3B9AJ12-F1
#
_entry.id   AF-A0A3B9AJ12-F1
#
_cell.length_a   1.000
_cell.length_b   1.000
_cell.length_c   1.000
_cell.angle_alpha   90.00
_cell.angle_beta   90.00
_cell.angle_gamma   90.00
#
_symmetry.space_group_name_H-M   'P 1'
#
loop_
_entity.id
_entity.type
_entity.pdbx_description
1 polymer ?
#
loop_
_entity_poly.entity_id
_entity_poly.type
_entity_poly.pdbx_seq_one_letter_code
_entity_poly.pdbx_strand_id
1 'polypeptide(L)'
;MAGLYLQGIWSWFTLALVFGILPVVELFTTQSTQNVAESEEADRSKRLLFDVLLYLNAPLLFVITGWYLYTIAFQTPSWLEVIGLTLGTGIVVGANGIN
;
A
#
# COMPACT_ATOMS: atom_id res chain seq x y z
N MET A 1 -4.39 2.11 5.56
CA MET A 1 -4.58 2.94 6.77
C MET A 1 -6.01 3.45 6.92
N ALA A 2 -6.55 4.23 5.97
CA ALA A 2 -7.89 4.83 6.10
C ALA A 2 -9.00 3.82 6.44
N GLY A 3 -9.03 2.64 5.78
CA GLY A 3 -9.99 1.59 6.11
C GLY A 3 -9.86 1.04 7.53
N LEU A 4 -8.64 0.86 8.04
CA LEU A 4 -8.40 0.36 9.41
C LEU A 4 -8.86 1.35 10.50
N TYR A 5 -8.85 2.65 10.18
CA TYR A 5 -9.25 3.70 11.11
C TYR A 5 -10.74 4.03 11.04
N LEU A 6 -11.29 4.21 9.84
CA LEU A 6 -12.67 4.67 9.64
C LEU A 6 -13.68 3.52 9.58
N GLN A 7 -13.25 2.32 9.18
CA GLN A 7 -14.10 1.14 8.99
C GLN A 7 -15.34 1.44 8.11
N GLY A 8 -16.39 0.64 8.22
CA GLY A 8 -17.60 0.75 7.42
C GLY A 8 -17.29 0.62 5.93
N ILE A 9 -17.83 1.54 5.14
CA ILE A 9 -17.59 1.61 3.70
C ILE A 9 -16.11 1.82 3.34
N TRP A 10 -15.33 2.44 4.24
CA TRP A 10 -13.91 2.69 4.03
C TRP A 10 -13.06 1.43 4.11
N SER A 11 -13.61 0.31 4.62
CA SER A 11 -12.96 -1.00 4.58
C SER A 11 -12.63 -1.45 3.16
N TRP A 12 -13.39 -0.96 2.17
CA TRP A 12 -13.22 -1.28 0.75
C TRP A 12 -12.36 -0.26 -0.01
N PHE A 13 -11.90 0.80 0.66
CA PHE A 13 -11.22 1.91 0.03
C PHE A 13 -9.98 1.50 -0.74
N THR A 14 -9.15 0.59 -0.19
CA THR A 14 -7.96 0.10 -0.89
C THR A 14 -8.31 -0.59 -2.21
N LEU A 15 -9.37 -1.40 -2.25
CA LEU A 15 -9.79 -2.08 -3.48
C LEU A 15 -10.30 -1.07 -4.51
N ALA A 16 -11.17 -0.14 -4.08
CA ALA A 16 -11.67 0.92 -4.93
C ALA A 16 -10.54 1.79 -5.50
N LEU A 17 -9.53 2.09 -4.68
CA LEU A 17 -8.37 2.86 -5.09
C LEU A 17 -7.52 2.10 -6.10
N VAL A 18 -7.15 0.85 -5.80
CA VAL A 18 -6.20 0.07 -6.62
C VAL A 18 -6.83 -0.44 -7.91
N PHE A 19 -8.10 -0.85 -7.89
CA PHE A 19 -8.75 -1.46 -9.05
C PHE A 19 -9.78 -0.56 -9.74
N GLY A 20 -10.08 0.61 -9.17
CA GLY A 20 -10.98 1.59 -9.76
C GLY A 20 -10.25 2.89 -10.08
N ILE A 21 -9.84 3.62 -9.05
CA ILE A 21 -9.31 4.98 -9.19
C ILE A 21 -7.99 5.00 -9.95
N LEU A 22 -7.02 4.16 -9.56
CA LEU A 22 -5.69 4.12 -10.19
C LEU A 22 -5.79 3.79 -11.70
N PRO A 23 -6.48 2.72 -12.13
CA PRO A 23 -6.66 2.44 -13.55
C PRO A 23 -7.31 3.59 -14.32
N VAL A 24 -8.30 4.26 -13.73
CA VAL A 24 -8.95 5.42 -14.36
C VAL A 24 -7.97 6.58 -14.53
N VAL A 25 -7.15 6.87 -13.51
CA VAL A 25 -6.12 7.92 -13.59
C VAL A 25 -5.07 7.57 -14.66
N GLU A 26 -4.65 6.31 -14.72
CA GLU A 26 -3.68 5.83 -15.71
C GLU A 26 -4.16 6.03 -17.16
N LEU A 27 -5.46 5.93 -17.44
CA LEU A 27 -6.02 6.22 -18.78
C LEU A 27 -5.81 7.67 -19.24
N PHE A 28 -5.65 8.61 -18.30
CA PHE A 28 -5.44 10.03 -18.60
C PHE A 28 -3.99 10.48 -18.42
N THR A 29 -3.09 9.57 -18.01
CA THR A 29 -1.69 9.91 -17.72
C THR A 29 -0.78 9.39 -18.84
N THR A 30 0.06 10.25 -19.41
CA THR A 30 1.02 9.82 -20.43
C THR A 30 2.13 8.98 -19.80
N GLN A 31 2.25 7.71 -20.20
CA GLN A 31 3.37 6.89 -19.78
C GLN A 31 4.64 7.29 -20.53
N SER A 32 5.73 7.56 -19.81
CA SER A 32 7.04 7.79 -20.41
C SER A 32 7.62 6.47 -20.90
N THR A 33 7.99 6.40 -22.18
CA THR A 33 8.71 5.26 -22.77
C THR A 33 10.24 5.46 -22.76
N GLN A 34 10.73 6.56 -22.17
CA GLN A 34 12.16 6.80 -22.04
C GLN A 34 12.74 5.95 -20.91
N ASN A 35 13.60 5.01 -21.27
CA ASN A 35 14.45 4.32 -20.30
C ASN A 35 15.47 5.31 -19.74
N VAL A 36 15.68 5.26 -18.43
CA VAL A 36 16.74 6.00 -17.75
C VAL A 36 18.08 5.50 -18.28
N ALA A 37 19.00 6.39 -18.60
CA ALA A 37 20.33 6.00 -19.07
C ALA A 37 21.10 5.27 -17.95
N GLU A 38 21.81 4.19 -18.26
CA GLU A 38 22.58 3.37 -17.30
C GLU A 38 23.50 4.20 -16.38
N SER A 39 24.01 5.34 -16.87
CA SER A 39 24.86 6.27 -16.10
C SER A 39 24.12 7.00 -14.96
N GLU A 40 22.79 7.15 -15.03
CA GLU A 40 21.96 7.77 -13.99
C GLU A 40 21.40 6.76 -12.97
N GLU A 41 21.32 5.48 -13.33
CA GLU A 41 20.81 4.43 -12.42
C GLU A 41 21.80 4.15 -11.26
N ALA A 42 23.10 4.15 -11.55
CA ALA A 42 24.16 3.91 -10.55
C ALA A 42 24.21 4.97 -9.43
N ASP A 43 23.62 6.14 -9.65
CA ASP A 43 23.60 7.26 -8.70
C ASP A 43 22.31 7.31 -7.86
N ARG A 44 21.21 6.69 -8.33
CA ARG A 44 19.95 6.60 -7.56
C ARG A 44 20.05 5.64 -6.39
N SER A 45 20.72 4.50 -6.58
CA SER A 45 20.90 3.47 -5.54
C SER A 45 21.79 3.92 -4.37
N LYS A 46 22.61 4.96 -4.54
CA LYS A 46 23.55 5.46 -3.51
C LYS A 46 22.99 6.56 -2.61
N ARG A 47 21.72 6.94 -2.80
CA ARG A 47 21.13 8.02 -2.01
C ARG A 47 20.59 7.45 -0.71
N LEU A 48 21.18 7.89 0.40
CA LEU A 48 20.76 7.67 1.79
C LEU A 48 19.24 7.69 2.02
N LEU A 49 18.52 8.54 1.27
CA LEU A 49 17.06 8.59 1.31
C LEU A 49 16.39 7.27 0.93
N PHE A 50 16.85 6.58 -0.13
CA PHE A 50 16.27 5.30 -0.54
C PHE A 50 16.53 4.23 0.50
N ASP A 51 17.75 4.15 1.06
CA ASP A 51 18.06 3.20 2.13
C ASP A 51 17.20 3.45 3.38
N VAL A 52 17.02 4.71 3.79
CA VAL A 52 16.15 5.04 4.92
C VAL A 52 14.71 4.64 4.65
N LEU A 53 14.18 4.94 3.46
CA LEU A 53 12.83 4.52 3.08
C LEU A 53 12.69 2.98 3.04
N LEU A 54 13.74 2.28 2.58
CA LEU A 54 13.84 0.83 2.56
C LEU A 54 13.70 0.23 3.96
N TYR A 55 14.55 0.70 4.88
CA TYR A 55 14.59 0.19 6.23
C TYR A 55 13.37 0.61 7.05
N LEU A 56 12.73 1.75 6.73
CA LEU A 56 11.47 2.16 7.34
C LEU A 56 10.25 1.38 6.80
N ASN A 57 10.34 0.79 5.61
CA ASN A 57 9.25 0.00 5.05
C ASN A 57 8.97 -1.26 5.89
N ALA A 58 10.01 -1.97 6.33
CA ALA A 58 9.87 -3.16 7.17
C ALA A 58 9.07 -2.91 8.48
N PRO A 59 9.42 -1.95 9.36
CA PRO A 59 8.64 -1.67 10.56
C PRO A 59 7.24 -1.14 10.22
N LEU A 60 7.07 -0.39 9.12
CA LEU A 60 5.75 0.07 8.68
C LEU A 60 4.82 -1.12 8.36
N LEU A 61 5.32 -2.16 7.69
CA LEU A 61 4.57 -3.37 7.40
C LEU A 61 4.12 -4.11 8.68
N PHE A 62 5.00 -4.21 9.68
CA PHE A 62 4.63 -4.78 10.98
C PHE A 62 3.57 -3.95 11.70
N VAL A 63 3.68 -2.62 11.66
CA VAL A 63 2.67 -1.73 12.26
C VAL A 63 1.32 -1.88 11.57
N ILE A 64 1.28 -1.93 10.23
CA ILE A 64 0.03 -2.12 9.47
C ILE A 64 -0.60 -3.46 9.82
N THR A 65 0.18 -4.53 9.81
CA THR A 65 -0.29 -5.88 10.10
C THR A 65 -0.77 -6.00 11.54
N GLY A 66 -0.01 -5.46 12.50
CA GLY A 66 -0.39 -5.43 13.91
C GLY A 66 -1.67 -4.63 14.15
N TRP A 67 -1.82 -3.47 13.50
CA TRP A 67 -3.04 -2.67 13.58
C TRP A 67 -4.24 -3.41 12.99
N TYR A 68 -4.08 -4.05 11.84
CA TYR A 68 -5.14 -4.90 11.28
C TYR A 68 -5.57 -6.00 12.26
N LEU A 69 -4.62 -6.75 12.82
CA LEU A 69 -4.94 -7.79 13.80
C LEU A 69 -5.64 -7.23 15.04
N TYR A 70 -5.18 -6.08 15.54
CA TYR A 70 -5.82 -5.37 16.65
C TYR A 70 -7.28 -4.98 16.31
N THR A 71 -7.51 -4.42 15.12
CA THR A 71 -8.84 -4.02 14.67
C THR A 71 -9.79 -5.21 14.59
N ILE A 72 -9.36 -6.33 13.99
CA ILE A 72 -10.18 -7.54 13.91
C ILE A 72 -10.45 -8.14 15.29
N ALA A 73 -9.45 -8.13 16.18
CA ALA A 73 -9.56 -8.75 17.50
C ALA A 73 -10.42 -7.94 18.49
N PHE A 74 -10.37 -6.60 18.44
CA PHE A 74 -10.91 -5.75 19.51
C PHE A 74 -11.99 -4.77 19.09
N GLN A 75 -12.16 -4.47 17.80
CA GLN A 75 -13.15 -3.48 17.35
C GLN A 75 -14.43 -4.09 16.77
N THR A 76 -14.55 -5.43 16.80
CA THR A 76 -15.76 -6.17 16.38
C THR A 76 -16.37 -5.71 15.04
N PRO A 77 -15.58 -5.57 13.96
CA PRO A 77 -16.12 -5.19 12.66
C PRO A 77 -17.09 -6.26 12.14
N SER A 78 -18.07 -5.84 11.35
CA SER A 78 -18.99 -6.74 10.65
C SER A 78 -18.25 -7.63 9.66
N TRP A 79 -18.85 -8.75 9.28
CA TRP A 79 -18.23 -9.71 8.35
C TRP A 79 -17.82 -9.07 7.00
N LEU A 80 -18.60 -8.11 6.50
CA LEU A 80 -18.28 -7.38 5.27
C LEU A 80 -17.04 -6.51 5.44
N GLU A 81 -16.93 -5.83 6.57
CA GLU A 81 -15.75 -5.02 6.89
C GLU A 81 -14.51 -5.89 7.04
N VAL A 82 -14.62 -7.05 7.71
CA VAL A 82 -13.51 -8.02 7.82
C VAL A 82 -13.00 -8.39 6.43
N ILE A 83 -13.87 -8.72 5.47
CA ILE A 83 -13.44 -9.06 4.11
C ILE A 83 -12.73 -7.88 3.43
N GLY A 84 -13.35 -6.69 3.45
CA GLY A 84 -12.76 -5.49 2.86
C GLY A 84 -11.39 -5.17 3.46
N LEU A 85 -11.28 -5.18 4.79
CA LEU A 85 -10.04 -4.93 5.51
C LEU A 85 -8.99 -6.01 5.25
N THR A 86 -9.38 -7.29 5.18
CA THR A 86 -8.45 -8.39 4.89
C THR A 86 -7.86 -8.23 3.49
N LEU A 87 -8.71 -8.06 2.47
CA LEU A 87 -8.27 -7.90 1.09
C LEU A 87 -7.42 -6.63 0.93
N GLY A 88 -7.90 -5.51 1.48
CA GLY A 88 -7.19 -4.24 1.41
C GLY A 88 -5.84 -4.26 2.12
N THR A 89 -5.77 -4.83 3.32
CA THR A 89 -4.50 -4.96 4.06
C THR A 89 -3.56 -5.91 3.34
N GLY A 90 -4.07 -7.02 2.82
CA GLY A 90 -3.30 -7.98 2.03
C GLY A 90 -2.67 -7.36 0.78
N ILE A 91 -3.40 -6.52 0.05
CA ILE A 91 -2.87 -5.77 -1.11
C ILE A 91 -1.73 -4.84 -0.66
N VAL A 92 -1.93 -4.07 0.41
CA VAL A 92 -0.90 -3.13 0.90
C VAL A 92 0.35 -3.87 1.33
N VAL A 93 0.22 -4.90 2.15
CA VAL A 93 1.38 -5.67 2.65
C VAL A 93 2.05 -6.45 1.53
N GLY A 94 1.28 -7.08 0.63
CA GLY A 94 1.82 -7.83 -0.50
C GLY A 94 2.57 -6.94 -1.50
N ALA A 95 2.05 -5.76 -1.82
CA ALA A 95 2.72 -4.84 -2.73
C ALA A 95 3.99 -4.20 -2.13
N ASN A 96 4.02 -3.98 -0.82
CA ASN A 96 5.16 -3.33 -0.14
C ASN A 96 6.17 -4.33 0.44
N GLY A 97 5.84 -5.61 0.59
CA GLY A 97 6.69 -6.63 1.22
C GLY A 97 7.70 -7.33 0.31
N ILE A 98 7.65 -7.13 -1.01
CA ILE A 98 8.49 -7.82 -2.01
C ILE A 98 9.86 -7.14 -2.22
N ASN A 99 10.11 -6.02 -1.56
CA ASN A 99 11.30 -5.19 -1.79
C ASN A 99 12.63 -5.96 -1.79
#